data_AF-A0A853F7C8-F1
#
_entry.id   AF-A0A853F7C8-F1
#
_cell.length_a   1.000
_cell.length_b   1.000
_cell.length_c   1.000
_cell.angle_alpha   90.00
_cell.angle_beta   90.00
_cell.angle_gamma   90.00
#
_symmetry.space_group_name_H-M   'P 1'
#
loop_
_entity.id
_entity.type
_entity.pdbx_description
1 polymer ?
#
loop_
_entity_poly.entity_id
_entity_poly.type
_entity_poly.pdbx_seq_one_letter_code
_entity_poly.pdbx_strand_id
1 'polypeptide(L)'
;MYFLNYAVNANANHFNDQNGNVSDNNMNFDLSQNVFRVAYYGKSSSKKSFVANVAVPLGRISLKDDTDSGLGDITVASGYWVIDDNKAKTWVSLGLLTILPTGNFDKNKTANMGNNVYQIRPFWM
;
A
#
# COMPACT_ATOMS: atom_id res chain seq x y z
N MET A 1 4.67 14.60 14.00
CA MET A 1 3.85 14.21 12.83
C MET A 1 4.72 14.32 11.61
N TYR A 2 4.62 13.36 10.69
CA TYR A 2 5.42 13.32 9.47
C TYR A 2 4.49 13.20 8.26
N PHE A 3 4.86 13.91 7.19
CA PHE A 3 4.24 13.78 5.88
C PHE A 3 5.28 13.20 4.92
N LEU A 4 4.90 12.19 4.15
CA LEU A 4 5.74 11.55 3.16
C LEU A 4 4.97 11.50 1.84
N ASN A 5 5.68 11.70 0.74
CA ASN A 5 5.16 11.49 -0.60
C ASN A 5 6.08 10.50 -1.32
N TYR A 6 5.48 9.48 -1.94
CA TYR A 6 6.18 8.49 -2.73
C TYR A 6 5.69 8.56 -4.17
N ALA A 7 6.58 8.92 -5.10
CA ALA A 7 6.34 8.73 -6.52
C ALA A 7 6.69 7.28 -6.89
N VAL A 8 5.70 6.51 -7.35
CA VAL A 8 5.83 5.11 -7.72
C VAL A 8 5.55 4.98 -9.20
N ASN A 9 6.54 4.50 -9.95
CA ASN A 9 6.40 4.13 -11.34
C ASN A 9 6.78 2.65 -11.50
N ALA A 10 5.93 1.87 -12.14
CA ALA A 10 6.18 0.46 -12.43
C ALA A 10 5.61 0.12 -13.81
N ASN A 11 6.32 -0.72 -14.56
CA ASN A 11 5.87 -1.21 -15.84
C ASN A 11 6.23 -2.69 -16.02
N ALA A 12 5.45 -3.39 -16.83
CA ALA A 12 5.74 -4.77 -17.22
C ALA A 12 5.12 -5.07 -18.59
N ASN A 13 5.89 -5.75 -19.45
CA ASN A 13 5.41 -6.13 -20.78
C ASN A 13 4.99 -7.60 -20.88
N HIS A 14 5.41 -8.45 -19.93
CA HIS A 14 5.09 -9.87 -19.95
C HIS A 14 4.64 -10.37 -18.58
N PHE A 15 3.88 -11.46 -18.59
CA PHE A 15 3.40 -12.16 -17.39
C PHE A 15 3.89 -13.60 -17.40
N ASN A 16 4.57 -14.01 -16.32
CA ASN A 16 5.02 -15.38 -16.14
C ASN A 16 4.00 -16.18 -15.34
N ASP A 17 3.76 -17.42 -15.75
CA ASP A 17 2.93 -18.36 -15.00
C ASP A 17 3.64 -18.87 -13.74
N GLN A 18 2.94 -19.72 -12.98
CA GLN A 18 3.47 -20.33 -11.76
C GLN A 18 4.70 -21.25 -11.98
N ASN A 19 4.95 -21.69 -13.21
CA ASN A 19 6.11 -22.51 -13.58
C ASN A 19 7.28 -21.65 -14.09
N GLY A 20 7.12 -20.33 -14.15
CA GLY A 20 8.10 -19.40 -14.69
C GLY A 20 8.10 -19.29 -16.22
N ASN A 21 7.13 -19.90 -16.90
CA ASN A 21 6.99 -19.77 -18.34
C ASN A 21 6.23 -18.48 -18.68
N VAL A 22 6.60 -17.84 -19.79
CA VAL A 22 5.86 -16.66 -20.26
C VAL A 22 4.48 -17.08 -20.76
N SER A 23 3.43 -16.49 -20.18
CA SER A 23 2.03 -16.78 -20.51
C SER A 23 1.35 -15.65 -21.29
N ASP A 24 1.83 -14.42 -21.14
CA ASP A 24 1.44 -13.26 -21.95
C ASP A 24 2.67 -12.40 -22.23
N ASN A 25 2.88 -12.02 -23.50
CA ASN A 25 4.00 -11.18 -23.94
C ASN A 25 3.59 -9.73 -24.21
N ASN A 26 2.29 -9.41 -24.10
CA ASN A 26 1.71 -8.11 -24.40
C ASN A 26 0.86 -7.61 -23.21
N MET A 27 1.37 -7.77 -22.00
CA MET A 27 0.67 -7.35 -20.78
C MET A 27 0.45 -5.83 -20.75
N ASN A 28 1.41 -5.05 -21.29
CA ASN A 28 1.39 -3.58 -21.33
C ASN A 28 0.93 -2.96 -20.00
N PHE A 29 1.47 -3.45 -18.89
CA PHE A 29 1.19 -2.92 -17.57
C PHE A 29 2.01 -1.65 -17.34
N ASP A 30 1.35 -0.59 -16.89
CA ASP A 30 1.97 0.68 -16.51
C ASP A 30 1.23 1.25 -15.29
N LEU A 31 1.97 1.61 -14.26
CA LEU A 31 1.47 2.25 -13.05
C LEU A 31 2.32 3.47 -12.77
N SER A 32 1.67 4.63 -12.66
CA SER A 32 2.28 5.87 -12.21
C SER A 32 1.38 6.48 -11.14
N GLN A 33 1.85 6.53 -9.90
CA GLN A 33 1.07 7.07 -8.79
C GLN A 33 1.93 7.82 -7.78
N ASN A 34 1.28 8.75 -7.08
CA ASN A 34 1.78 9.36 -5.87
C ASN A 34 1.05 8.78 -4.66
N VAL A 35 1.80 8.34 -3.65
CA VAL A 35 1.23 7.92 -2.37
C VAL A 35 1.52 9.00 -1.34
N PHE A 36 0.49 9.70 -0.90
CA PHE A 36 0.56 10.70 0.16
C PHE A 36 0.33 10.02 1.50
N ARG A 37 1.29 10.11 2.42
CA ARG A 37 1.22 9.44 3.71
C ARG A 37 1.40 10.42 4.85
N VAL A 38 0.48 10.41 5.80
CA VAL A 38 0.61 11.10 7.09
C VAL A 38 0.82 10.07 8.18
N ALA A 39 1.86 10.26 8.99
CA ALA A 39 2.17 9.40 10.13
C ALA A 39 2.29 10.22 11.42
N TYR A 40 1.54 9.81 12.44
CA TYR A 40 1.62 10.32 13.80
C TYR A 40 2.33 9.29 14.68
N TYR A 41 3.36 9.72 15.39
CA TYR A 41 4.07 8.93 16.39
C TYR A 41 3.76 9.50 17.77
N GLY A 42 3.41 8.63 18.70
CA GLY A 42 3.05 9.01 20.05
C GLY A 42 3.54 8.00 21.08
N LYS A 43 3.27 8.32 22.35
CA LYS A 43 3.50 7.43 23.47
C LYS A 43 2.15 7.03 24.07
N SER A 44 1.97 5.75 24.36
CA SER A 44 0.80 5.27 25.09
C SER A 44 0.89 5.63 26.58
N SER A 45 -0.19 5.38 27.33
CA SER A 45 -0.19 5.50 28.80
C SER A 45 0.90 4.64 29.46
N SER A 46 1.27 3.51 28.85
CA SER A 46 2.37 2.65 29.28
C SER A 46 3.76 3.13 28.83
N LYS A 47 3.89 4.35 28.30
CA LYS A 47 5.14 4.96 27.77
C LYS A 47 5.80 4.22 26.60
N LYS A 48 5.09 3.25 25.99
CA LYS A 48 5.56 2.57 24.79
C LYS A 48 5.20 3.40 23.55
N SER A 49 6.05 3.34 22.54
CA SER A 49 5.79 4.04 21.28
C SER A 49 4.66 3.39 20.49
N PHE A 50 3.91 4.22 19.78
CA PHE A 50 2.96 3.77 18.78
C PHE A 50 2.98 4.69 17.56
N VAL A 51 2.48 4.19 16.44
CA VAL A 51 2.29 4.92 15.21
C VAL A 51 0.86 4.73 14.71
N ALA A 52 0.26 5.80 14.23
CA ALA A 52 -0.96 5.77 13.44
C ALA A 52 -0.66 6.46 12.11
N ASN A 53 -1.03 5.85 10.98
CA ASN A 53 -0.75 6.40 9.67
C ASN A 53 -1.86 6.14 8.68
N VAL A 54 -2.04 7.10 7.76
CA VAL A 54 -2.96 7.03 6.64
C VAL A 54 -2.17 7.26 5.37
N ALA A 55 -2.38 6.43 4.35
CA ALA A 55 -1.77 6.56 3.04
C ALA A 55 -2.86 6.62 1.95
N VAL A 56 -2.73 7.61 1.08
CA VAL A 56 -3.68 7.94 0.02
C VAL A 56 -2.95 7.88 -1.32
N PRO A 57 -3.16 6.81 -2.10
CA PRO A 57 -2.63 6.70 -3.46
C PRO A 57 -3.50 7.48 -4.46
N LEU A 58 -2.88 8.27 -5.31
CA LEU A 58 -3.50 8.97 -6.43
C LEU A 58 -2.64 8.78 -7.68
N GLY A 59 -3.21 8.26 -8.75
CA GLY A 59 -2.42 7.95 -9.94
C GLY A 59 -3.21 7.40 -11.10
N ARG A 60 -2.49 6.69 -11.97
CA ARG A 60 -3.00 6.03 -13.17
C ARG A 60 -2.42 4.63 -13.24
N ILE A 61 -3.26 3.68 -13.60
CA ILE A 61 -2.91 2.30 -13.92
C ILE A 61 -3.42 1.98 -15.32
N SER A 62 -2.58 1.32 -16.10
CA SER A 62 -2.92 0.79 -17.42
C SER A 62 -2.57 -0.67 -17.43
N LEU A 63 -3.43 -1.46 -18.07
CA LEU A 63 -3.20 -2.88 -18.26
C LEU A 63 -3.85 -3.25 -19.60
N LYS A 64 -3.03 -3.73 -20.54
CA LYS A 64 -3.45 -3.96 -21.94
C LYS A 64 -4.05 -2.69 -22.55
N ASP A 65 -5.28 -2.78 -23.07
CA ASP A 65 -5.99 -1.67 -23.72
C ASP A 65 -6.88 -0.88 -22.75
N ASP A 66 -6.82 -1.18 -21.44
CA ASP A 66 -7.63 -0.53 -20.42
C ASP A 66 -6.80 0.39 -19.53
N THR A 67 -7.41 1.46 -19.07
CA THR A 67 -6.80 2.48 -18.23
C THR A 67 -7.80 2.96 -17.18
N ASP A 68 -7.29 3.12 -15.96
CA ASP A 68 -7.97 3.82 -14.89
C ASP A 68 -7.06 4.86 -14.25
N SER A 69 -7.65 5.95 -13.79
CA SER A 69 -6.94 7.02 -13.12
C SER A 69 -7.81 7.64 -12.04
N GLY A 70 -7.19 7.97 -10.92
CA GLY A 70 -7.85 8.58 -9.79
C GLY A 70 -7.32 8.05 -8.49
N LEU A 71 -8.21 8.00 -7.51
CA LEU A 71 -7.93 7.54 -6.16
C LEU A 71 -7.77 6.02 -6.16
N GLY A 72 -6.68 5.52 -5.60
CA GLY A 72 -6.56 4.12 -5.22
C GLY A 72 -7.05 3.89 -3.78
N ASP A 73 -7.07 2.64 -3.35
CA ASP A 73 -7.59 2.31 -2.01
C ASP A 73 -6.77 2.95 -0.89
N ILE A 74 -7.44 3.72 -0.02
CA ILE A 74 -6.84 4.34 1.15
C ILE A 74 -6.42 3.26 2.14
N THR A 75 -5.20 3.38 2.65
CA THR A 75 -4.67 2.50 3.68
C THR A 75 -4.61 3.22 5.02
N VAL A 76 -5.18 2.61 6.06
CA VAL A 76 -5.02 3.03 7.46
C VAL A 76 -4.23 1.95 8.17
N ALA A 77 -3.15 2.34 8.84
CA ALA A 77 -2.32 1.40 9.58
C ALA A 77 -1.95 1.96 10.95
N SER A 78 -1.81 1.06 11.91
CA SER A 78 -1.31 1.36 13.24
C SER A 78 -0.28 0.32 13.66
N GLY A 79 0.68 0.76 14.47
CA GLY A 79 1.72 -0.09 15.00
C GLY A 79 2.03 0.27 16.44
N TYR A 80 2.39 -0.72 17.23
CA TYR A 80 2.73 -0.59 18.64
C TYR A 80 4.05 -1.29 18.92
N TRP A 81 5.00 -0.58 19.52
CA TRP A 81 6.29 -1.14 19.89
C TRP A 81 6.16 -1.91 21.20
N VAL A 82 6.16 -3.24 21.11
CA VAL A 82 6.18 -4.13 22.28
C VAL A 82 7.54 -4.11 22.96
N ILE A 83 8.62 -3.95 22.19
CA ILE A 83 9.98 -3.67 22.66
C ILE A 83 10.41 -2.33 22.04
N ASP A 84 10.84 -1.40 22.90
CA ASP A 84 11.26 -0.04 22.53
C ASP A 84 12.51 0.34 23.34
N ASP A 85 13.62 -0.35 23.06
CA ASP A 85 14.88 -0.17 23.77
C ASP A 85 15.89 0.64 22.95
N ASN A 86 15.93 1.93 23.20
CA ASN A 86 16.86 2.86 22.55
C ASN A 86 18.32 2.66 22.95
N LYS A 87 18.61 2.03 24.10
CA LYS A 87 19.98 1.76 24.56
C LYS A 87 20.54 0.53 23.87
N ALA A 88 19.77 -0.56 23.85
CA ALA A 88 20.13 -1.79 23.15
C ALA A 88 19.97 -1.68 21.62
N LYS A 89 19.29 -0.64 21.12
CA LYS A 89 18.91 -0.48 19.71
C LYS A 89 18.03 -1.63 19.23
N THR A 90 17.14 -2.09 20.12
CA THR A 90 16.23 -3.20 19.86
C THR A 90 14.80 -2.69 19.86
N TRP A 91 14.11 -2.91 18.75
CA TRP A 91 12.71 -2.57 18.59
C TRP A 91 11.97 -3.76 18.02
N VAL A 92 10.82 -4.07 18.61
CA VAL A 92 9.88 -5.05 18.08
C VAL A 92 8.50 -4.43 18.13
N SER A 93 7.82 -4.47 17.00
CA SER A 93 6.52 -3.85 16.79
C SER A 93 5.52 -4.85 16.24
N LEU A 94 4.27 -4.69 16.66
CA LEU A 94 3.11 -5.37 16.10
C LEU A 94 2.19 -4.32 15.52
N GLY A 95 1.59 -4.60 14.39
CA GLY A 95 0.70 -3.66 13.74
C GLY A 95 -0.38 -4.31 12.90
N LEU A 96 -1.33 -3.46 12.53
CA LEU A 96 -2.42 -3.77 11.63
C LEU A 96 -2.43 -2.76 10.50
N LEU A 97 -2.56 -3.27 9.28
CA LEU A 97 -2.75 -2.49 8.08
C LEU A 97 -4.11 -2.85 7.48
N THR A 98 -4.95 -1.84 7.27
CA THR A 98 -6.28 -1.98 6.68
C THR A 98 -6.34 -1.18 5.38
N ILE A 99 -6.64 -1.85 4.27
CA ILE A 99 -6.89 -1.25 2.96
C ILE A 99 -8.40 -1.17 2.79
N LEU A 100 -8.91 0.04 2.57
CA LEU A 100 -10.34 0.34 2.49
C LEU A 100 -10.79 0.40 1.02
N PRO A 101 -11.97 -0.16 0.66
CA PRO A 101 -12.50 -0.14 -0.70
C PRO A 101 -13.01 1.25 -1.06
N THR A 102 -12.08 2.16 -1.31
CA THR A 102 -12.32 3.60 -1.46
C THR A 102 -11.79 4.14 -2.77
N GLY A 103 -10.93 3.36 -3.46
CA GLY A 103 -10.42 3.69 -4.77
C GLY A 103 -11.47 3.51 -5.86
N ASN A 104 -11.17 4.04 -7.04
CA ASN A 104 -12.01 3.88 -8.22
C ASN A 104 -12.07 2.41 -8.64
N PHE A 105 -13.28 1.90 -8.90
CA PHE A 105 -13.49 0.51 -9.28
C PHE A 105 -14.68 0.37 -10.22
N ASP A 106 -14.45 -0.27 -11.36
CA ASP A 106 -15.47 -0.75 -12.29
C ASP A 106 -15.21 -2.23 -12.59
N LYS A 107 -16.21 -3.08 -12.32
CA LYS A 107 -16.15 -4.52 -12.55
C LYS A 107 -15.99 -4.90 -14.03
N ASN A 108 -16.32 -3.99 -14.95
CA ASN A 108 -16.18 -4.21 -16.39
C ASN A 108 -14.79 -3.80 -16.91
N LYS A 109 -13.97 -3.20 -16.05
CA LYS A 109 -12.60 -2.82 -16.35
C LYS A 109 -11.61 -3.86 -15.86
N THR A 110 -10.58 -4.08 -16.65
CA THR A 110 -9.40 -4.91 -16.31
C THR A 110 -8.39 -4.11 -15.50
N ALA A 111 -8.28 -2.79 -15.75
CA ALA A 111 -7.43 -1.88 -14.98
C ALA A 111 -8.29 -1.12 -13.96
N ASN A 112 -7.97 -1.21 -12.66
CA ASN A 112 -8.65 -0.47 -11.60
C ASN A 112 -7.63 0.04 -10.57
N MET A 113 -7.77 1.29 -10.13
CA MET A 113 -6.96 1.87 -9.06
C MET A 113 -7.35 1.31 -7.67
N GLY A 114 -8.63 0.97 -7.47
CA GLY A 114 -9.17 0.31 -6.29
C GLY A 114 -9.53 -1.15 -6.55
N ASN A 115 -9.73 -1.93 -5.47
CA ASN A 115 -10.07 -3.35 -5.55
C ASN A 115 -11.49 -3.67 -5.08
N ASN A 116 -12.21 -2.69 -4.50
CA ASN A 116 -13.55 -2.86 -3.93
C ASN A 116 -13.68 -3.99 -2.89
N VAL A 117 -12.60 -4.26 -2.14
CA VAL A 117 -12.56 -5.24 -1.06
C VAL A 117 -11.79 -4.68 0.14
N TYR A 118 -12.26 -4.98 1.36
CA TYR A 118 -11.49 -4.74 2.58
C TYR A 118 -10.34 -5.74 2.70
N GLN A 119 -9.13 -5.23 2.95
CA GLN A 119 -7.99 -6.10 3.24
C GLN A 119 -7.41 -5.73 4.59
N ILE A 120 -7.37 -6.69 5.51
CA ILE A 120 -6.79 -6.51 6.85
C ILE A 120 -5.57 -7.42 6.93
N ARG A 121 -4.41 -6.82 7.17
CA ARG A 121 -3.12 -7.52 7.18
C ARG A 121 -2.40 -7.22 8.50
N PRO A 122 -2.19 -8.22 9.37
CA PRO A 122 -1.26 -8.06 10.48
C PRO A 122 0.16 -7.99 9.94
N PHE A 123 1.00 -7.21 10.61
CA PHE A 123 2.43 -7.15 10.33
C PHE A 123 3.21 -7.05 11.63
N TRP A 124 4.47 -7.46 11.56
CA TRP A 124 5.44 -7.31 12.64
C TRP A 124 6.79 -6.91 12.04
N MET A 125 7.52 -6.05 12.75
CA MET A 125 8.86 -5.57 12.40
C MET A 125 9.68 -5.41 13.66
#